data_AF-A0A7S1NQY3-F1
#
_entry.id   AF-A0A7S1NQY3-F1
#
_cell.length_a   1.000
_cell.length_b   1.000
_cell.length_c   1.000
_cell.angle_alpha   90.00
_cell.angle_beta   90.00
_cell.angle_gamma   90.00
#
_symmetry.space_group_name_H-M   'P 1'
#
loop_
_entity.id
_entity.type
_entity.pdbx_description
1 polymer ?
#
loop_
_entity_poly.entity_id
_entity_poly.type
_entity_poly.pdbx_seq_one_letter_code
_entity_poly.pdbx_strand_id
1 'polypeptide(L)'
;GSLLSAVGSTVSHLTGAATKAGINFVGPEYMLIPQGFGLIFSFMLGSCISGYVTGDSKWRLGNRYGLLIMLESTALWTGFVLHFWNTGLHYVMYINAFACGIQNAMGTSYSGAVVRTTHLTGAVTDIGILLGQCLKFGYSNVKDVWKLKFLIPLVISYITGGIAAGGLYPLMGYNAIVIPASITEAQDGG
;
A
#
# COMPACT_ATOMS: atom_id res chain seq x y z
N GLY A 1 22.69 2.16 -20.44
CA GLY A 1 22.39 2.34 -19.01
C GLY A 1 20.92 2.13 -18.69
N SER A 2 20.32 1.04 -19.17
CA SER A 2 18.86 0.83 -19.17
C SER A 2 18.38 -0.29 -18.24
N LEU A 3 19.28 -1.13 -17.71
CA LEU A 3 18.91 -2.18 -16.74
C LEU A 3 18.92 -1.72 -15.28
N LEU A 4 19.82 -0.79 -14.90
CA LEU A 4 19.89 -0.27 -13.53
C LEU A 4 18.68 0.62 -13.17
N SER A 5 18.04 1.26 -14.18
CA SER A 5 16.75 1.94 -14.01
C SER A 5 15.57 0.96 -13.83
N ALA A 6 15.69 -0.25 -14.39
CA ALA A 6 14.66 -1.29 -14.32
C ALA A 6 14.65 -2.03 -12.97
N VAL A 7 15.78 -2.08 -12.26
CA VAL A 7 15.88 -2.68 -10.91
C VAL A 7 15.47 -1.68 -9.81
N GLY A 8 15.51 -0.37 -10.08
CA GLY A 8 15.07 0.67 -9.14
C GLY A 8 13.55 0.89 -9.09
N SER A 9 12.78 0.30 -10.02
CA SER A 9 11.35 0.55 -10.19
C SER A 9 10.45 -0.64 -9.79
N THR A 10 11.02 -1.79 -9.43
CA THR A 10 10.30 -3.08 -9.47
C THR A 10 10.02 -3.77 -8.14
N VAL A 11 10.32 -3.17 -6.99
CA VAL A 11 9.89 -3.72 -5.66
C VAL A 11 8.91 -2.78 -4.93
N SER A 12 8.60 -1.61 -5.53
CA SER A 12 8.24 -0.40 -4.79
C SER A 12 6.95 0.27 -5.26
N HIS A 13 6.01 -0.43 -5.89
CA HIS A 13 4.85 0.27 -6.50
C HIS A 13 3.93 1.01 -5.51
N LEU A 14 3.93 0.66 -4.21
CA LEU A 14 3.28 1.46 -3.16
C LEU A 14 4.31 2.16 -2.25
N THR A 15 5.34 1.42 -1.82
CA THR A 15 6.40 1.92 -0.94
C THR A 15 7.22 3.00 -1.62
N GLY A 16 7.60 2.80 -2.88
CA GLY A 16 8.30 3.77 -3.71
C GLY A 16 7.41 4.92 -4.20
N ALA A 17 6.09 4.75 -4.30
CA ALA A 17 5.18 5.88 -4.50
C ALA A 17 5.08 6.76 -3.23
N ALA A 18 4.98 6.15 -2.05
CA ALA A 18 5.03 6.85 -0.77
C ALA A 18 6.40 7.51 -0.52
N THR A 19 7.50 6.82 -0.85
CA THR A 19 8.86 7.37 -0.74
C THR A 19 9.11 8.49 -1.76
N LYS A 20 8.64 8.36 -3.02
CA LYS A 20 8.72 9.47 -4.00
C LYS A 20 7.85 10.66 -3.61
N ALA A 21 6.65 10.43 -3.06
CA ALA A 21 5.81 11.49 -2.50
C ALA A 21 6.46 12.18 -1.29
N GLY A 22 7.22 11.44 -0.46
CA GLY A 22 7.99 11.97 0.66
C GLY A 22 9.21 12.78 0.21
N ILE A 23 10.06 12.25 -0.69
CA ILE A 23 11.27 12.92 -1.20
C ILE A 23 10.92 14.22 -1.95
N ASN A 24 9.79 14.26 -2.65
CA ASN A 24 9.36 15.42 -3.43
C ASN A 24 8.64 16.51 -2.60
N PHE A 25 8.59 16.37 -1.26
CA PHE A 25 7.98 17.37 -0.37
C PHE A 25 8.82 18.66 -0.23
N VAL A 26 10.07 18.67 -0.72
CA VAL A 26 11.01 19.82 -0.62
C VAL A 26 11.57 20.28 -1.96
N GLY A 27 11.17 19.65 -3.06
CA GLY A 27 11.44 20.13 -4.42
C GLY A 27 10.24 20.90 -4.99
N PRO A 28 10.35 21.53 -6.18
CA PRO A 28 9.22 22.20 -6.85
C PRO A 28 8.04 21.27 -7.24
N GLU A 29 8.09 19.98 -6.88
CA GLU A 29 7.18 18.91 -7.28
C GLU A 29 6.13 18.52 -6.21
N TYR A 30 5.70 19.48 -5.37
CA TYR A 30 4.61 19.31 -4.39
C TYR A 30 3.31 18.74 -5.00
N MET A 31 3.15 18.87 -6.32
CA MET A 31 2.04 18.31 -7.10
C MET A 31 1.96 16.77 -7.09
N LEU A 32 2.99 16.07 -6.62
CA LEU A 32 3.02 14.61 -6.54
C LEU A 32 2.44 14.04 -5.22
N ILE A 33 2.27 14.88 -4.19
CA ILE A 33 1.72 14.45 -2.89
C ILE A 33 0.28 13.91 -3.04
N PRO A 34 -0.66 14.61 -3.72
CA PRO A 34 -2.01 14.09 -3.92
C PRO A 34 -2.04 12.77 -4.70
N GLN A 35 -1.09 12.57 -5.62
CA GLN A 35 -0.97 11.34 -6.40
C GLN A 35 -0.56 10.15 -5.53
N GLY A 36 0.37 10.37 -4.58
CA GLY A 36 0.75 9.37 -3.59
C GLY A 36 -0.42 8.93 -2.71
N PHE A 37 -1.21 9.87 -2.20
CA PHE A 37 -2.43 9.56 -1.45
C PHE A 37 -3.47 8.83 -2.32
N GLY A 38 -3.64 9.24 -3.57
CA GLY A 38 -4.52 8.56 -4.52
C GLY A 38 -4.12 7.10 -4.77
N LEU A 39 -2.81 6.80 -4.84
CA LEU A 39 -2.29 5.43 -4.97
C LEU A 39 -2.58 4.58 -3.74
N ILE A 40 -2.31 5.12 -2.53
CA ILE A 40 -2.60 4.43 -1.26
C ILE A 40 -4.11 4.15 -1.15
N PHE A 41 -4.93 5.15 -1.46
CA PHE A 41 -6.39 5.03 -1.41
C PHE A 41 -6.90 3.98 -2.41
N SER A 42 -6.42 4.02 -3.66
CA SER A 42 -6.84 3.07 -4.69
C SER A 42 -6.45 1.63 -4.34
N PHE A 43 -5.24 1.43 -3.80
CA PHE A 43 -4.80 0.15 -3.28
C PHE A 43 -5.65 -0.34 -2.10
N MET A 44 -5.97 0.56 -1.16
CA MET A 44 -6.81 0.25 -0.01
C MET A 44 -8.24 -0.12 -0.45
N LEU A 45 -8.79 0.54 -1.46
CA LEU A 45 -10.09 0.18 -2.06
C LEU A 45 -10.08 -1.23 -2.64
N GLY A 46 -9.03 -1.60 -3.40
CA GLY A 46 -8.89 -2.96 -3.92
C GLY A 46 -8.84 -4.01 -2.80
N SER A 47 -8.08 -3.70 -1.74
CA SER A 47 -8.00 -4.55 -0.54
C SER A 47 -9.34 -4.67 0.19
N CYS A 48 -10.10 -3.58 0.25
CA CYS A 48 -11.45 -3.53 0.84
C CYS A 48 -12.46 -4.37 0.07
N ILE A 49 -12.48 -4.29 -1.25
CA ILE A 49 -13.35 -5.14 -2.08
C ILE A 49 -12.99 -6.61 -1.90
N SER A 50 -11.69 -6.93 -1.88
CA SER A 50 -11.23 -8.30 -1.63
C SER A 50 -11.71 -8.83 -0.27
N GLY A 51 -11.57 -8.04 0.80
CA GLY A 51 -12.06 -8.37 2.15
C GLY A 51 -13.58 -8.52 2.23
N TYR A 52 -14.32 -7.67 1.52
CA TYR A 52 -15.78 -7.79 1.40
C TYR A 52 -16.18 -9.10 0.69
N VAL A 53 -15.57 -9.41 -0.44
CA VAL A 53 -15.91 -10.62 -1.21
C VAL A 53 -15.54 -11.89 -0.43
N THR A 54 -14.32 -11.99 0.10
CA THR A 54 -13.87 -13.17 0.87
C THR A 54 -14.59 -13.30 2.21
N GLY A 55 -14.81 -12.20 2.94
CA GLY A 55 -15.39 -12.19 4.27
C GLY A 55 -14.47 -12.80 5.34
N ASP A 56 -15.03 -13.45 6.37
CA ASP A 56 -14.28 -14.16 7.43
C ASP A 56 -13.97 -15.62 7.06
N SER A 57 -13.98 -15.95 5.76
CA SER A 57 -13.78 -17.32 5.31
C SER A 57 -12.29 -17.65 5.36
N LYS A 58 -11.82 -18.11 6.54
CA LYS A 58 -10.39 -18.33 6.76
C LYS A 58 -9.78 -19.44 5.89
N TRP A 59 -10.53 -20.39 5.33
CA TRP A 59 -9.92 -21.58 4.70
C TRP A 59 -10.80 -22.32 3.66
N ARG A 60 -11.38 -21.64 2.65
CA ARG A 60 -12.01 -22.36 1.51
C ARG A 60 -11.79 -21.66 0.17
N LEU A 61 -11.00 -22.30 -0.71
CA LEU A 61 -10.95 -21.95 -2.13
C LEU A 61 -12.35 -22.21 -2.73
N GLY A 62 -12.92 -21.21 -3.37
CA GLY A 62 -14.26 -21.31 -3.95
C GLY A 62 -14.54 -20.15 -4.88
N ASN A 63 -15.76 -20.08 -5.41
CA ASN A 63 -16.17 -19.13 -6.46
C ASN A 63 -15.85 -17.65 -6.15
N ARG A 64 -15.72 -17.29 -4.87
CA ARG A 64 -15.36 -15.94 -4.41
C ARG A 64 -13.94 -15.52 -4.80
N TYR A 65 -12.97 -16.44 -4.76
CA TYR A 65 -11.60 -16.16 -5.18
C TYR A 65 -11.51 -16.01 -6.70
N GLY A 66 -12.27 -16.83 -7.45
CA GLY A 66 -12.40 -16.69 -8.90
C GLY A 66 -12.94 -15.31 -9.31
N LEU A 67 -13.96 -14.80 -8.61
CA LEU A 67 -14.49 -13.45 -8.85
C LEU A 67 -13.43 -12.36 -8.68
N LEU A 68 -12.58 -12.48 -7.65
CA LEU A 68 -11.51 -11.51 -7.39
C LEU A 68 -10.41 -11.57 -8.45
N ILE A 69 -10.03 -12.77 -8.91
CA ILE A 69 -9.05 -12.93 -10.00
C ILE A 69 -9.61 -12.36 -11.32
N MET A 70 -10.90 -12.54 -11.60
CA MET A 70 -11.54 -11.92 -12.77
C MET A 70 -11.56 -10.39 -12.67
N LEU A 71 -11.84 -9.85 -11.48
CA LEU A 71 -11.83 -8.41 -11.23
C LEU A 71 -10.42 -7.82 -11.38
N GLU A 72 -9.41 -8.48 -10.80
CA GLU A 72 -7.99 -8.11 -10.96
C GLU A 72 -7.58 -8.12 -12.43
N SER A 73 -7.90 -9.20 -13.16
CA SER A 73 -7.57 -9.34 -14.58
C SER A 73 -8.24 -8.26 -15.43
N THR A 74 -9.50 -7.93 -15.15
CA THR A 74 -10.24 -6.87 -15.85
C THR A 74 -9.62 -5.49 -15.58
N ALA A 75 -9.21 -5.23 -14.34
CA ALA A 75 -8.52 -3.99 -13.97
C ALA A 75 -7.19 -3.87 -14.71
N LEU A 76 -6.36 -4.92 -14.70
CA LEU A 76 -5.08 -4.94 -15.41
C LEU A 76 -5.25 -4.77 -16.93
N TRP A 77 -6.25 -5.43 -17.51
CA TRP A 77 -6.56 -5.27 -18.93
C TRP A 77 -6.98 -3.85 -19.27
N THR A 78 -7.81 -3.22 -18.44
CA THR A 78 -8.21 -1.81 -18.60
C THR A 78 -7.00 -0.89 -18.51
N GLY A 79 -6.10 -1.13 -17.55
CA GLY A 79 -4.85 -0.39 -17.41
C GLY A 79 -3.95 -0.54 -18.64
N PHE A 80 -3.83 -1.75 -19.20
CA PHE A 80 -3.08 -2.01 -20.42
C PHE A 80 -3.67 -1.26 -21.62
N VAL A 81 -4.99 -1.31 -21.82
CA VAL A 81 -5.65 -0.59 -22.93
C VAL A 81 -5.42 0.91 -22.82
N LEU A 82 -5.65 1.51 -21.65
CA LEU A 82 -5.42 2.94 -21.42
C LEU A 82 -3.96 3.34 -21.70
N HIS A 83 -3.00 2.51 -21.27
CA HIS A 83 -1.59 2.72 -21.57
C HIS A 83 -1.28 2.62 -23.07
N PHE A 84 -1.80 1.59 -23.74
CA PHE A 84 -1.56 1.34 -25.17
C PHE A 84 -2.05 2.50 -26.05
N TRP A 85 -3.22 3.06 -25.74
CA TRP A 85 -3.79 4.19 -26.46
C TRP A 85 -3.24 5.55 -26.01
N ASN A 86 -2.29 5.57 -25.07
CA ASN A 86 -1.74 6.77 -24.45
C ASN A 86 -2.83 7.71 -23.89
N THR A 87 -3.96 7.15 -23.45
CA THR A 87 -5.09 7.90 -22.90
C THR A 87 -5.13 7.71 -21.39
N GLY A 88 -5.16 8.81 -20.65
CA GLY A 88 -5.39 8.75 -19.20
C GLY A 88 -4.28 8.03 -18.42
N LEU A 89 -3.00 8.27 -18.75
CA LEU A 89 -1.84 7.65 -18.07
C LEU A 89 -1.88 7.79 -16.53
N HIS A 90 -2.46 8.87 -16.00
CA HIS A 90 -2.67 9.04 -14.56
C HIS A 90 -3.60 7.98 -13.96
N TYR A 91 -4.62 7.55 -14.69
CA TYR A 91 -5.58 6.54 -14.23
C TYR A 91 -4.99 5.13 -14.24
N VAL A 92 -4.04 4.84 -15.15
CA VAL A 92 -3.33 3.55 -15.21
C VAL A 92 -2.65 3.25 -13.87
N MET A 93 -2.05 4.27 -13.24
CA MET A 93 -1.37 4.16 -11.96
C MET A 93 -2.33 3.69 -10.86
N TYR A 94 -3.50 4.31 -10.77
CA TYR A 94 -4.52 3.99 -9.77
C TYR A 94 -5.14 2.62 -10.04
N ILE A 95 -5.48 2.31 -11.29
CA ILE A 95 -6.05 1.00 -11.66
C ILE A 95 -5.09 -0.13 -11.31
N ASN A 96 -3.78 0.05 -11.57
CA ASN A 96 -2.78 -0.95 -11.21
C ASN A 96 -2.62 -1.06 -9.69
N ALA A 97 -2.61 0.06 -8.96
CA ALA A 97 -2.57 0.05 -7.49
C ALA A 97 -3.80 -0.68 -6.89
N PHE A 98 -4.98 -0.46 -7.45
CA PHE A 98 -6.20 -1.18 -7.10
C PHE A 98 -6.09 -2.69 -7.34
N ALA A 99 -5.60 -3.11 -8.51
CA ALA A 99 -5.37 -4.52 -8.84
C ALA A 99 -4.38 -5.17 -7.86
N CYS A 100 -3.26 -4.51 -7.57
CA CYS A 100 -2.31 -4.96 -6.55
C CYS A 100 -2.94 -5.06 -5.15
N GLY A 101 -3.85 -4.14 -4.80
CA GLY A 101 -4.60 -4.19 -3.55
C GLY A 101 -5.49 -5.44 -3.46
N ILE A 102 -6.22 -5.77 -4.53
CA ILE A 102 -7.02 -7.00 -4.62
C ILE A 102 -6.13 -8.23 -4.40
N GLN A 103 -5.00 -8.31 -5.12
CA GLN A 103 -4.10 -9.44 -5.09
C GLN A 103 -3.45 -9.64 -3.72
N ASN A 104 -2.98 -8.54 -3.10
CA ASN A 104 -2.38 -8.57 -1.77
C ASN A 104 -3.38 -8.99 -0.68
N ALA A 105 -4.61 -8.50 -0.77
CA ALA A 105 -5.66 -8.89 0.16
C ALA A 105 -6.10 -10.35 -0.06
N MET A 106 -6.20 -10.79 -1.30
CA MET A 106 -6.57 -12.18 -1.64
C MET A 106 -5.54 -13.18 -1.10
N GLY A 107 -4.25 -12.91 -1.28
CA GLY A 107 -3.17 -13.73 -0.72
C GLY A 107 -3.14 -13.73 0.81
N THR A 108 -3.51 -12.61 1.45
CA THR A 108 -3.60 -12.51 2.92
C THR A 108 -4.77 -13.33 3.46
N SER A 109 -5.96 -13.20 2.87
CA SER A 109 -7.13 -14.00 3.22
C SER A 109 -6.90 -15.50 3.01
N TYR A 110 -6.14 -15.87 1.97
CA TYR A 110 -5.81 -17.27 1.66
C TYR A 110 -4.80 -17.88 2.65
N SER A 111 -3.74 -17.15 2.99
CA SER A 111 -2.67 -17.67 3.86
C SER A 111 -3.07 -17.75 5.33
N GLY A 112 -4.21 -17.17 5.72
CA GLY A 112 -4.61 -17.05 7.12
C GLY A 112 -3.64 -16.22 7.95
N ALA A 113 -2.78 -15.42 7.31
CA ALA A 113 -1.75 -14.63 7.96
C ALA A 113 -2.41 -13.62 8.91
N VAL A 114 -2.02 -13.67 10.19
CA VAL A 114 -2.64 -12.85 11.24
C VAL A 114 -2.10 -11.41 11.25
N VAL A 115 -0.82 -11.23 10.88
CA VAL A 115 -0.10 -9.95 10.70
C VAL A 115 1.10 -10.20 9.76
N ARG A 116 1.38 -9.30 8.81
CA ARG A 116 2.64 -9.30 8.03
C ARG A 116 3.52 -8.09 8.35
N THR A 117 4.84 -8.29 8.24
CA THR A 117 5.90 -7.36 8.66
C THR A 117 6.32 -6.31 7.59
N THR A 118 5.47 -5.99 6.61
CA THR A 118 5.76 -4.90 5.65
C THR A 118 5.11 -3.59 6.10
N HIS A 119 5.94 -2.58 6.41
CA HIS A 119 5.58 -1.37 7.16
C HIS A 119 4.31 -0.65 6.69
N LEU A 120 4.17 -0.42 5.38
CA LEU A 120 3.04 0.33 4.83
C LEU A 120 2.07 -0.55 4.05
N THR A 121 2.59 -1.37 3.12
CA THR A 121 1.75 -2.20 2.25
C THR A 121 0.94 -3.24 3.03
N GLY A 122 1.56 -3.89 4.02
CA GLY A 122 0.89 -4.86 4.88
C GLY A 122 -0.21 -4.19 5.70
N ALA A 123 0.13 -3.08 6.36
CA ALA A 123 -0.81 -2.34 7.19
C ALA A 123 -2.01 -1.79 6.40
N VAL A 124 -1.78 -1.20 5.22
CA VAL A 124 -2.86 -0.70 4.35
C VAL A 124 -3.72 -1.87 3.81
N THR A 125 -3.12 -3.01 3.49
CA THR A 125 -3.85 -4.22 3.07
C THR A 125 -4.78 -4.70 4.19
N ASP A 126 -4.25 -4.84 5.41
CA ASP A 126 -4.99 -5.34 6.58
C ASP A 126 -6.12 -4.39 6.98
N ILE A 127 -5.87 -3.07 6.94
CA ILE A 127 -6.92 -2.05 7.12
C ILE A 127 -8.01 -2.24 6.05
N GLY A 128 -7.61 -2.36 4.78
CA GLY A 128 -8.55 -2.59 3.69
C GLY A 128 -9.42 -3.84 3.92
N ILE A 129 -8.81 -4.98 4.23
CA ILE A 129 -9.54 -6.23 4.49
C ILE A 129 -10.55 -6.05 5.63
N LEU A 130 -10.13 -5.48 6.76
CA LEU A 130 -10.99 -5.27 7.93
C LEU A 130 -12.15 -4.34 7.60
N LEU A 131 -11.91 -3.24 6.86
CA LEU A 131 -12.97 -2.36 6.39
C LEU A 131 -13.97 -3.10 5.50
N GLY A 132 -13.49 -3.92 4.55
CA GLY A 132 -14.34 -4.73 3.69
C GLY A 132 -15.20 -5.73 4.47
N GLN A 133 -14.62 -6.38 5.47
CA GLN A 133 -15.35 -7.28 6.37
C GLN A 133 -16.38 -6.52 7.23
N CYS A 134 -16.03 -5.33 7.74
CA CYS A 134 -16.96 -4.49 8.50
C CYS A 134 -18.13 -4.02 7.63
N LEU A 135 -17.91 -3.69 6.36
CA LEU A 135 -18.98 -3.33 5.42
C LEU A 135 -19.91 -4.51 5.14
N LYS A 136 -19.42 -5.75 5.22
CA LYS A 136 -20.21 -6.95 4.97
C LYS A 136 -20.99 -7.43 6.19
N PHE A 137 -20.35 -7.49 7.35
CA PHE A 137 -20.89 -8.12 8.56
C PHE A 137 -21.27 -7.12 9.64
N GLY A 138 -20.89 -5.85 9.51
CA GLY A 138 -21.01 -4.84 10.56
C GLY A 138 -19.80 -4.84 11.49
N TYR A 139 -19.43 -3.65 12.00
CA TYR A 139 -18.23 -3.44 12.82
C TYR A 139 -18.15 -4.38 14.04
N SER A 140 -19.26 -4.54 14.77
CA SER A 140 -19.32 -5.37 15.99
C SER A 140 -19.18 -6.87 15.74
N ASN A 141 -19.34 -7.34 14.51
CA ASN A 141 -19.33 -8.76 14.15
C ASN A 141 -17.98 -9.23 13.58
N VAL A 142 -17.01 -8.34 13.43
CA VAL A 142 -15.68 -8.67 12.92
C VAL A 142 -14.70 -8.79 14.10
N LYS A 143 -14.14 -9.98 14.30
CA LYS A 143 -13.32 -10.30 15.49
C LYS A 143 -12.03 -9.50 15.58
N ASP A 144 -11.44 -9.16 14.44
CA ASP A 144 -10.08 -8.59 14.36
C ASP A 144 -10.05 -7.06 14.19
N VAL A 145 -11.18 -6.37 14.37
CA VAL A 145 -11.28 -4.89 14.21
C VAL A 145 -10.40 -4.11 15.18
N TRP A 146 -10.04 -4.70 16.32
CA TRP A 146 -9.15 -4.10 17.30
C TRP A 146 -7.77 -3.79 16.71
N LYS A 147 -7.32 -4.54 15.69
CA LYS A 147 -6.04 -4.31 15.00
C LYS A 147 -5.96 -2.93 14.35
N LEU A 148 -7.10 -2.34 13.95
CA LEU A 148 -7.15 -0.99 13.39
C LEU A 148 -6.56 0.07 14.33
N LYS A 149 -6.64 -0.15 15.65
CA LYS A 149 -6.05 0.75 16.66
C LYS A 149 -4.52 0.84 16.57
N PHE A 150 -3.86 -0.19 16.04
CA PHE A 150 -2.41 -0.22 15.87
C PHE A 150 -2.01 0.06 14.42
N LEU A 151 -2.77 -0.48 13.47
CA LEU A 151 -2.48 -0.33 12.04
C LEU A 151 -2.62 1.12 11.56
N ILE A 152 -3.64 1.86 12.02
CA ILE A 152 -3.84 3.26 11.60
C ILE A 152 -2.69 4.15 12.08
N PRO A 153 -2.29 4.15 13.37
CA PRO A 153 -1.12 4.91 13.81
C PRO A 153 0.18 4.50 13.11
N LEU A 154 0.36 3.20 12.81
CA LEU A 154 1.54 2.72 12.09
C LEU A 154 1.62 3.28 10.66
N VAL A 155 0.49 3.32 9.94
CA VAL A 155 0.43 3.95 8.61
C VAL A 155 0.69 5.45 8.69
N ILE A 156 0.10 6.13 9.68
CA ILE A 156 0.30 7.57 9.88
C ILE A 156 1.77 7.86 10.19
N SER A 157 2.40 7.14 11.11
CA SER A 157 3.80 7.33 11.49
C SER A 157 4.75 7.05 10.34
N TYR A 158 4.44 6.06 9.49
CA TYR A 158 5.20 5.79 8.28
C TYR A 158 5.12 6.96 7.29
N ILE A 159 3.91 7.50 7.05
CA ILE A 159 3.71 8.63 6.13
C ILE A 159 4.40 9.88 6.66
N THR A 160 4.21 10.23 7.93
CA THR A 160 4.82 11.42 8.53
C THR A 160 6.34 11.29 8.62
N GLY A 161 6.86 10.11 8.94
CA GLY A 161 8.30 9.81 8.90
C GLY A 161 8.88 9.94 7.49
N GLY A 162 8.17 9.48 6.46
CA GLY A 162 8.57 9.64 5.06
C GLY A 162 8.59 11.10 4.60
N ILE A 163 7.60 11.90 5.01
CA ILE A 163 7.54 13.35 4.75
C ILE A 163 8.68 14.06 5.46
N ALA A 164 8.92 13.77 6.74
CA ALA A 164 10.00 14.36 7.52
C ALA A 164 11.37 14.01 6.92
N ALA A 165 11.59 12.75 6.55
CA ALA A 165 12.83 12.29 5.92
C ALA A 165 13.09 12.99 4.57
N GLY A 166 12.05 13.14 3.74
CA GLY A 166 12.14 13.94 2.51
C GLY A 166 12.40 15.43 2.79
N GLY A 167 11.81 15.96 3.87
CA GLY A 167 12.08 17.25 4.50
C GLY A 167 13.56 17.54 4.76
N LEU A 168 14.22 16.57 5.38
CA LEU A 168 15.61 16.64 5.86
C LEU A 168 16.65 16.28 4.78
N TYR A 169 16.23 15.57 3.73
CA TYR A 169 17.13 15.11 2.66
C TYR A 169 17.94 16.25 1.98
N PRO A 170 17.36 17.42 1.66
CA PRO A 170 18.12 18.53 1.05
C PRO A 170 19.12 19.19 1.99
N LEU A 171 18.91 19.08 3.31
CA LEU A 171 19.77 19.68 4.34
C LEU A 171 20.95 18.77 4.73
N MET A 172 20.77 17.44 4.67
CA MET A 172 21.73 16.48 5.23
C MET A 172 22.33 15.51 4.21
N GLY A 173 21.81 15.43 2.98
CA GLY A 173 22.28 14.46 1.99
C GLY A 173 22.22 13.02 2.53
N TYR A 174 23.28 12.22 2.31
CA TYR A 174 23.37 10.83 2.79
C TYR A 174 23.42 10.72 4.34
N ASN A 175 23.73 11.81 5.06
CA ASN A 175 23.81 11.80 6.53
C ASN A 175 22.43 11.67 7.21
N ALA A 176 21.33 11.78 6.46
CA ALA A 176 19.98 11.51 6.98
C ALA A 176 19.80 10.08 7.50
N ILE A 177 20.61 9.11 7.03
CA ILE A 177 20.61 7.71 7.50
C ILE A 177 21.22 7.59 8.91
N VAL A 178 22.06 8.55 9.32
CA VAL A 178 22.72 8.52 10.64
C VAL A 178 21.73 8.79 11.77
N ILE A 179 20.65 9.54 11.53
CA ILE A 179 19.61 9.82 12.54
C ILE A 179 18.87 8.54 12.99
N PRO A 180 18.27 7.72 12.11
CA PRO A 180 17.65 6.47 12.55
C PRO A 180 18.68 5.50 13.14
N ALA A 181 19.91 5.46 12.60
CA ALA A 181 20.98 4.61 13.14
C ALA A 181 21.37 4.98 14.58
N SER A 182 21.46 6.27 14.89
CA SER A 182 21.78 6.75 16.25
C SER A 182 20.62 6.57 17.24
N ILE A 183 19.37 6.64 16.79
CA ILE A 183 18.20 6.35 17.63
C ILE A 183 18.13 4.86 18.01
N THR A 184 18.47 3.96 17.08
CA THR A 184 18.56 2.52 17.38
C THR A 184 19.73 2.19 18.31
N GLU A 185 20.88 2.86 18.15
CA GLU A 185 22.04 2.68 19.03
C GLU A 185 21.77 3.20 20.45
N ALA A 186 20.99 4.28 20.60
CA ALA A 186 20.59 4.80 21.91
C ALA A 186 19.57 3.91 22.66
N GLN A 187 18.89 2.98 21.98
CA GLN A 187 17.94 2.06 22.62
C GLN A 187 18.60 0.81 23.21
N ASP A 188 19.80 0.45 22.75
CA ASP A 188 20.59 -0.69 23.25
C ASP A 188 21.57 -0.31 24.38
N GLY A 189 21.61 0.98 24.77
CA GLY A 189 22.52 1.52 25.79
C GLY A 189 21.93 1.76 27.19
N GLY A 190 20.77 1.16 27.51
CA GLY A 190 20.06 1.32 28.80
C GLY A 190 20.08 0.07 29.68
#